data_AF-F7L232-F1
#
_entry.id   AF-F7L232-F1
#
_cell.length_a   1.000
_cell.length_b   1.000
_cell.length_c   1.000
_cell.angle_alpha   90.00
_cell.angle_beta   90.00
_cell.angle_gamma   90.00
#
_symmetry.space_group_name_H-M   'P 1'
#
loop_
_entity.id
_entity.type
_entity.pdbx_description
1 polymer ?
#
loop_
_entity_poly.entity_id
_entity_poly.type
_entity_poly.pdbx_seq_one_letter_code
_entity_poly.pdbx_strand_id
1 'polypeptide(L)'
;MNELEHILSKRYDQEILLKLFQKYFVNWIADGYIGKELNIFEISTIGEKTDKEVLLKLFAEFYGNEENFKKIFETLSEEVKEIFKVVVWEEKFPIKKEDLKKYLDTYTDNFEKEVFIPKDEYLFFDLEEFDKDMNTAFSIKYDIARYIRNFVDNKPKNYYLYSDESSSDLAFKLYRDNNENEFINNMNFYLDFYNSGENPISSSGKILKDFKRNMQKHCGITEYYNDVKGLEFLKTETLCLIFTLLEKKYRISSYFNNKNIKNVIDDFMTTETFDKEESYNYTNLFLNFLKGTRNIWENPEKISEVVKSLLGLLKEMPKDDVVSIDNIVKAFIYRDKDVELIAFKDVKDYIYINEANGERAKILEYKQYEDYIIEPFVKSYIFLLGIFGVFEIFYEKPFFKKGLYLKNNYLSKYDGLKYIKLTNLGRYIFGYTDKYELPKIYEKAEVQIDDKRQFVTVVGEAPAKMMFFEKIGTKVKENMFKLTYDSFIKGIKNYDELIERIERFKENIDNKELSQNWEEFF
;
A
#
# COMPACT_ATOMS: atom_id res chain seq x y z
N MET A 1 4.19 -21.35 24.82
CA MET A 1 3.59 -20.01 24.96
C MET A 1 3.17 -19.56 23.57
N ASN A 2 1.88 -19.32 23.34
CA ASN A 2 1.42 -18.74 22.08
C ASN A 2 1.80 -17.24 22.01
N GLU A 3 1.63 -16.60 20.84
CA GLU A 3 2.05 -15.20 20.65
C GLU A 3 1.32 -14.24 21.62
N LEU A 4 0.01 -14.44 21.82
CA LEU A 4 -0.81 -13.64 22.73
C LEU A 4 -0.32 -13.75 24.19
N GLU A 5 -0.07 -14.96 24.68
CA GLU A 5 0.51 -15.19 26.02
C GLU A 5 1.86 -14.48 26.16
N HIS A 6 2.71 -14.50 25.13
CA HIS A 6 3.99 -13.80 25.16
C HIS A 6 3.82 -12.29 25.26
N ILE A 7 2.90 -11.71 24.49
CA ILE A 7 2.54 -10.28 24.55
C ILE A 7 2.03 -9.91 25.96
N LEU A 8 1.07 -10.68 26.48
CA LEU A 8 0.50 -10.47 27.81
C LEU A 8 1.56 -10.62 28.92
N SER A 9 2.45 -11.62 28.80
CA SER A 9 3.50 -11.89 29.80
C SER A 9 4.48 -10.74 29.96
N LYS A 10 4.77 -10.00 28.88
CA LYS A 10 5.64 -8.82 28.91
C LYS A 10 4.99 -7.64 29.62
N ARG A 11 3.66 -7.56 29.58
CA ARG A 11 2.90 -6.43 30.09
C ARG A 11 2.47 -6.60 31.54
N TYR A 12 1.90 -7.75 31.87
CA TYR A 12 1.28 -8.00 33.16
C TYR A 12 2.22 -8.84 34.03
N ASP A 13 2.55 -8.33 35.21
CA ASP A 13 3.26 -9.10 36.23
C ASP A 13 2.30 -9.96 37.05
N GLN A 14 2.85 -10.77 37.94
CA GLN A 14 2.07 -11.69 38.77
C GLN A 14 1.12 -10.92 39.71
N GLU A 15 1.53 -9.76 40.22
CA GLU A 15 0.73 -8.98 41.17
C GLU A 15 -0.52 -8.42 40.50
N ILE A 16 -0.35 -7.81 39.32
CA ILE A 16 -1.46 -7.27 38.53
C ILE A 16 -2.43 -8.39 38.13
N LEU A 17 -1.90 -9.52 37.65
CA LEU A 17 -2.73 -10.67 37.28
C LEU A 17 -3.50 -11.23 38.49
N LEU A 18 -2.90 -11.22 39.68
CA LEU A 18 -3.57 -11.66 40.90
C LEU A 18 -4.69 -10.70 41.33
N LYS A 19 -4.47 -9.38 41.23
CA LYS A 19 -5.51 -8.37 41.50
C LYS A 19 -6.68 -8.50 40.52
N LEU A 20 -6.38 -8.67 39.23
CA LEU A 20 -7.39 -8.95 38.21
C LEU A 20 -8.11 -10.28 38.47
N PHE A 21 -7.39 -11.29 38.96
CA PHE A 21 -7.99 -12.57 39.33
C PHE A 21 -9.01 -12.40 40.46
N GLN A 22 -8.62 -11.72 41.54
CA GLN A 22 -9.49 -11.45 42.69
C GLN A 22 -10.69 -10.59 42.32
N LYS A 23 -10.49 -9.58 41.45
CA LYS A 23 -11.55 -8.66 41.02
C LYS A 23 -12.53 -9.31 40.04
N TYR A 24 -12.03 -10.13 39.11
CA TYR A 24 -12.81 -10.59 37.96
C TYR A 24 -12.75 -12.11 37.71
N PHE A 25 -11.55 -12.71 37.66
CA PHE A 25 -11.43 -14.07 37.10
C PHE A 25 -12.15 -15.12 37.95
N VAL A 26 -12.26 -14.93 39.27
CA VAL A 26 -13.02 -15.84 40.14
C VAL A 26 -14.46 -16.02 39.64
N ASN A 27 -15.14 -14.92 39.31
CA ASN A 27 -16.50 -14.97 38.79
C ASN A 27 -16.53 -15.57 37.38
N TRP A 28 -15.57 -15.21 36.52
CA TRP A 28 -15.50 -15.75 35.17
C TRP A 28 -15.23 -17.26 35.11
N ILE A 29 -14.47 -17.79 36.07
CA ILE A 29 -14.27 -19.23 36.25
C ILE A 29 -15.55 -19.89 36.76
N ALA A 30 -16.22 -19.28 37.75
CA ALA A 30 -17.47 -19.80 38.30
C ALA A 30 -18.59 -19.88 37.23
N ASP A 31 -18.66 -18.89 36.35
CA ASP A 31 -19.59 -18.84 35.22
C ASP A 31 -19.15 -19.70 34.03
N GLY A 32 -17.96 -20.31 34.09
CA GLY A 32 -17.43 -21.22 33.08
C GLY A 32 -16.95 -20.53 31.79
N TYR A 33 -16.65 -19.22 31.83
CA TYR A 33 -16.11 -18.50 30.67
C TYR A 33 -14.63 -18.85 30.42
N ILE A 34 -13.83 -19.00 31.48
CA ILE A 34 -12.41 -19.37 31.42
C ILE A 34 -12.08 -20.48 32.42
N GLY A 35 -10.90 -21.08 32.31
CA GLY A 35 -10.40 -22.07 33.26
C GLY A 35 -11.14 -23.39 33.21
N LYS A 36 -11.74 -23.74 32.04
CA LYS A 36 -12.51 -24.97 31.85
C LYS A 36 -11.70 -26.25 32.08
N GLU A 37 -10.37 -26.15 31.98
CA GLU A 37 -9.44 -27.24 32.22
C GLU A 37 -9.01 -27.35 33.69
N LEU A 38 -9.35 -26.36 34.53
CA LEU A 38 -9.02 -26.37 35.96
C LEU A 38 -10.07 -27.13 36.76
N ASN A 39 -9.63 -27.96 37.69
CA ASN A 39 -10.52 -28.59 38.67
C ASN A 39 -10.73 -27.69 39.91
N ILE A 40 -11.73 -28.02 40.73
CA ILE A 40 -12.12 -27.21 41.89
C ILE A 40 -11.01 -27.04 42.92
N PHE A 41 -10.11 -28.03 43.05
CA PHE A 41 -8.97 -27.95 43.97
C PHE A 41 -7.91 -27.00 43.43
N GLU A 42 -7.60 -27.05 42.13
CA GLU A 42 -6.66 -26.14 41.49
C GLU A 42 -7.12 -24.69 41.62
N ILE A 43 -8.41 -24.41 41.37
CA ILE A 43 -8.99 -23.07 41.53
C ILE A 43 -8.86 -22.59 42.98
N SER A 44 -9.13 -23.46 43.96
CA SER A 44 -9.05 -23.11 45.39
C SER A 44 -7.63 -22.81 45.89
N THR A 45 -6.61 -23.24 45.14
CA THR A 45 -5.20 -22.98 45.46
C THR A 45 -4.65 -21.71 44.82
N ILE A 46 -5.44 -21.00 44.00
CA ILE A 46 -5.01 -19.75 43.39
C ILE A 46 -4.92 -18.64 44.46
N GLY A 47 -3.75 -18.03 44.59
CA GLY A 47 -3.45 -16.98 45.56
C GLY A 47 -2.07 -16.35 45.34
N GLU A 48 -1.52 -15.70 46.35
CA GLU A 48 -0.24 -14.96 46.26
C GLU A 48 0.95 -15.80 45.78
N LYS A 49 0.93 -17.11 46.06
CA LYS A 49 2.01 -18.04 45.68
C LYS A 49 1.80 -18.70 44.32
N THR A 50 0.72 -18.38 43.60
CA THR A 50 0.43 -18.99 42.31
C THR A 50 1.37 -18.48 41.24
N ASP A 51 1.94 -19.41 40.48
CA ASP A 51 2.84 -19.07 39.38
C ASP A 51 2.15 -18.16 38.36
N LYS A 52 2.88 -17.13 37.93
CA LYS A 52 2.43 -16.17 36.90
C LYS A 52 1.87 -16.87 35.67
N GLU A 53 2.45 -17.99 35.25
CA GLU A 53 2.03 -18.73 34.06
C GLU A 53 0.58 -19.24 34.16
N VAL A 54 0.14 -19.65 35.36
CA VAL A 54 -1.25 -20.12 35.57
C VAL A 54 -2.24 -18.97 35.38
N LEU A 55 -1.96 -17.83 36.01
CA LEU A 55 -2.80 -16.63 35.88
C LEU A 55 -2.79 -16.07 34.46
N LEU A 56 -1.64 -16.14 33.78
CA LEU A 56 -1.48 -15.70 32.41
C LEU A 56 -2.32 -16.53 31.43
N LYS A 57 -2.38 -17.86 31.60
CA LYS A 57 -3.22 -18.74 30.77
C LYS A 57 -4.70 -18.39 30.89
N LEU A 58 -5.18 -18.19 32.13
CA LEU A 58 -6.54 -17.72 32.39
C LEU A 58 -6.83 -16.39 31.71
N PHE A 59 -5.89 -15.45 31.76
CA PHE A 59 -6.06 -14.16 31.11
C PHE A 59 -6.00 -14.24 29.58
N ALA A 60 -5.17 -15.13 29.04
CA ALA A 60 -5.11 -15.41 27.62
C ALA A 60 -6.42 -16.04 27.10
N GLU A 61 -7.15 -16.82 27.90
CA GLU A 61 -8.47 -17.33 27.51
C GLU A 61 -9.53 -16.23 27.35
N PHE A 62 -9.41 -15.12 28.08
CA PHE A 62 -10.27 -13.95 27.90
C PHE A 62 -9.98 -13.25 26.55
N TYR A 63 -8.72 -13.01 26.24
CA TYR A 63 -8.32 -12.30 25.02
C TYR A 63 -8.18 -13.19 23.77
N GLY A 64 -8.13 -14.50 23.92
CA GLY A 64 -7.79 -15.44 22.84
C GLY A 64 -8.99 -16.00 22.09
N ASN A 65 -10.22 -15.72 22.55
CA ASN A 65 -11.44 -16.28 21.98
C ASN A 65 -12.54 -15.22 21.91
N GLU A 66 -13.10 -14.98 20.72
CA GLU A 66 -14.14 -13.96 20.51
C GLU A 66 -15.39 -14.19 21.37
N GLU A 67 -15.84 -15.44 21.48
CA GLU A 67 -17.04 -15.80 22.25
C GLU A 67 -16.84 -15.53 23.74
N ASN A 68 -15.70 -15.97 24.29
CA ASN A 68 -15.33 -15.71 25.68
C ASN A 68 -15.15 -14.21 25.92
N PHE A 69 -14.44 -13.52 25.03
CA PHE A 69 -14.23 -12.08 25.13
C PHE A 69 -15.55 -11.35 25.20
N LYS A 70 -16.48 -11.61 24.27
CA LYS A 70 -17.80 -10.93 24.24
C LYS A 70 -18.61 -11.19 25.49
N LYS A 71 -18.73 -12.45 25.93
CA LYS A 71 -19.47 -12.81 27.16
C LYS A 71 -18.87 -12.16 28.40
N ILE A 72 -17.55 -12.20 28.53
CA ILE A 72 -16.85 -11.58 29.65
C ILE A 72 -16.96 -10.05 29.61
N PHE A 73 -16.82 -9.46 28.42
CA PHE A 73 -16.91 -8.02 28.22
C PHE A 73 -18.26 -7.47 28.70
N GLU A 74 -19.35 -8.21 28.50
CA GLU A 74 -20.68 -7.86 29.02
C GLU A 74 -20.74 -7.75 30.55
N THR A 75 -19.92 -8.52 31.27
CA THR A 75 -19.86 -8.52 32.75
C THR A 75 -19.06 -7.36 33.34
N LEU A 76 -18.27 -6.65 32.53
CA LEU A 76 -17.48 -5.50 32.97
C LEU A 76 -18.39 -4.29 33.30
N SER A 77 -17.90 -3.38 34.14
CA SER A 77 -18.62 -2.13 34.41
C SER A 77 -18.70 -1.26 33.15
N GLU A 78 -19.71 -0.39 33.07
CA GLU A 78 -19.87 0.52 31.93
C GLU A 78 -18.65 1.43 31.75
N GLU A 79 -18.03 1.89 32.84
CA GLU A 79 -16.78 2.66 32.77
C GLU A 79 -15.64 1.89 32.11
N VAL A 80 -15.41 0.63 32.49
CA VAL A 80 -14.34 -0.19 31.90
C VAL A 80 -14.63 -0.47 30.44
N LYS A 81 -15.89 -0.76 30.09
CA LYS A 81 -16.33 -0.95 28.69
C LYS A 81 -16.07 0.30 27.85
N GLU A 82 -16.38 1.50 28.36
CA GLU A 82 -16.13 2.76 27.64
C GLU A 82 -14.64 3.00 27.40
N ILE A 83 -13.77 2.71 28.38
CA ILE A 83 -12.32 2.83 28.17
C ILE A 83 -11.85 1.86 27.07
N PHE A 84 -12.25 0.58 27.13
CA PHE A 84 -11.94 -0.41 26.08
C PHE A 84 -12.41 0.05 24.69
N LYS A 85 -13.63 0.57 24.58
CA LYS A 85 -14.18 1.09 23.31
C LYS A 85 -13.34 2.22 22.71
N VAL A 86 -12.52 2.91 23.50
CA VAL A 86 -11.62 3.96 23.02
C VAL A 86 -10.21 3.40 22.77
N VAL A 87 -9.56 2.83 23.79
CA VAL A 87 -8.13 2.46 23.72
C VAL A 87 -7.81 1.32 22.75
N VAL A 88 -8.81 0.55 22.32
CA VAL A 88 -8.64 -0.50 21.31
C VAL A 88 -8.43 0.09 19.91
N TRP A 89 -9.00 1.27 19.65
CA TRP A 89 -8.92 1.94 18.35
C TRP A 89 -7.97 3.13 18.36
N GLU A 90 -8.08 3.95 19.40
CA GLU A 90 -7.29 5.13 19.66
C GLU A 90 -6.13 4.78 20.59
N GLU A 91 -5.02 5.50 20.50
CA GLU A 91 -3.84 5.19 21.35
C GLU A 91 -4.12 5.42 22.85
N LYS A 92 -5.01 6.36 23.20
CA LYS A 92 -5.20 6.83 24.59
C LYS A 92 -6.64 7.27 24.89
N PHE A 93 -7.12 6.96 26.10
CA PHE A 93 -8.33 7.49 26.72
C PHE A 93 -7.95 8.55 27.77
N PRO A 94 -8.19 9.84 27.53
CA PRO A 94 -7.78 10.90 28.43
C PRO A 94 -8.62 10.91 29.72
N ILE A 95 -7.95 11.06 30.86
CA ILE A 95 -8.55 11.21 32.18
C ILE A 95 -8.42 12.68 32.60
N LYS A 96 -9.55 13.33 32.85
CA LYS A 96 -9.54 14.70 33.37
C LYS A 96 -9.03 14.72 34.81
N LYS A 97 -8.34 15.80 35.18
CA LYS A 97 -7.80 16.01 36.54
C LYS A 97 -8.86 15.85 37.64
N GLU A 98 -10.08 16.32 37.38
CA GLU A 98 -11.23 16.22 38.29
C GLU A 98 -11.70 14.77 38.53
N ASP A 99 -11.46 13.89 37.56
CA ASP A 99 -11.88 12.48 37.61
C ASP A 99 -10.76 11.53 38.07
N LEU A 100 -9.55 12.00 38.37
CA LEU A 100 -8.41 11.12 38.74
C LEU A 100 -8.76 10.19 39.90
N LYS A 101 -9.40 10.69 40.95
CA LYS A 101 -9.81 9.88 42.12
C LYS A 101 -10.91 8.86 41.80
N LYS A 102 -11.63 9.03 40.68
CA LYS A 102 -12.58 8.03 40.19
C LYS A 102 -11.83 6.77 39.75
N TYR A 103 -10.75 6.95 38.99
CA TYR A 103 -10.03 5.86 38.31
C TYR A 103 -8.79 5.35 39.06
N LEU A 104 -8.16 6.20 39.87
CA LEU A 104 -6.84 5.97 40.44
C LEU A 104 -6.89 6.00 41.96
N ASP A 105 -6.10 5.14 42.58
CA ASP A 105 -5.72 5.23 43.99
C ASP A 105 -4.41 6.02 44.12
N THR A 106 -4.23 6.64 45.28
CA THR A 106 -3.06 7.45 45.59
C THR A 106 -2.34 6.87 46.79
N TYR A 107 -1.02 6.76 46.70
CA TYR A 107 -0.17 6.52 47.87
C TYR A 107 1.04 7.45 47.83
N THR A 108 1.66 7.64 49.00
CA THR A 108 2.89 8.42 49.11
C THR A 108 4.07 7.49 48.98
N ASP A 109 4.94 7.74 47.99
CA ASP A 109 6.17 6.97 47.84
C ASP A 109 7.20 7.31 48.93
N ASN A 110 8.32 6.57 48.93
CA ASN A 110 9.41 6.75 49.89
C ASN A 110 10.13 8.12 49.76
N PHE A 111 9.76 8.95 48.77
CA PHE A 111 10.29 10.29 48.52
C PHE A 111 9.24 11.39 48.76
N GLU A 112 8.16 11.08 49.48
CA GLU A 112 7.05 11.98 49.78
C GLU A 112 6.30 12.50 48.53
N LYS A 113 6.40 11.79 47.40
CA LYS A 113 5.64 12.10 46.19
C LYS A 113 4.34 11.33 46.16
N GLU A 114 3.27 12.01 45.76
CA GLU A 114 1.98 11.38 45.48
C GLU A 114 2.10 10.58 44.18
N VAL A 115 1.91 9.27 44.27
CA VAL A 115 1.92 8.35 43.13
C VAL A 115 0.50 7.86 42.89
N PHE A 116 0.07 7.96 41.63
CA PHE A 116 -1.21 7.46 41.18
C PHE A 116 -1.05 6.06 40.60
N ILE A 117 -1.91 5.14 41.01
CA ILE A 117 -2.01 3.80 40.44
C ILE A 117 -3.45 3.52 40.02
N PRO A 118 -3.69 2.80 38.92
CA PRO A 118 -5.03 2.37 38.57
C PRO A 118 -5.64 1.53 39.69
N LYS A 119 -6.92 1.78 40.01
CA LYS A 119 -7.69 0.85 40.86
C LYS A 119 -7.77 -0.51 40.20
N ASP A 120 -7.98 -1.56 41.02
CA ASP A 120 -7.99 -2.95 40.56
C ASP A 120 -8.87 -3.21 39.33
N GLU A 121 -9.99 -2.49 39.23
CA GLU A 121 -10.94 -2.61 38.12
C GLU A 121 -10.44 -2.07 36.77
N TYR A 122 -9.43 -1.20 36.78
CA TYR A 122 -8.81 -0.58 35.59
C TYR A 122 -7.43 -1.16 35.27
N LEU A 123 -6.97 -2.19 35.99
CA LEU A 123 -5.66 -2.81 35.78
C LEU A 123 -5.48 -3.50 34.42
N PHE A 124 -6.52 -3.58 33.59
CA PHE A 124 -6.40 -3.94 32.17
C PHE A 124 -5.55 -2.91 31.39
N PHE A 125 -5.52 -1.66 31.84
CA PHE A 125 -4.96 -0.54 31.10
C PHE A 125 -3.60 -0.08 31.65
N ASP A 126 -2.76 0.45 30.75
CA ASP A 126 -1.58 1.24 31.07
C ASP A 126 -2.00 2.65 31.51
N LEU A 127 -1.35 3.17 32.55
CA LEU A 127 -1.48 4.58 32.94
C LEU A 127 -0.32 5.36 32.34
N GLU A 128 -0.62 6.32 31.49
CA GLU A 128 0.37 7.17 30.84
C GLU A 128 0.16 8.64 31.19
N GLU A 129 1.22 9.28 31.69
CA GLU A 129 1.31 10.74 31.73
C GLU A 129 1.87 11.22 30.40
N PHE A 130 1.13 12.09 29.69
CA PHE A 130 1.49 12.43 28.31
C PHE A 130 1.82 13.92 28.08
N ASP A 131 1.79 14.76 29.12
CA ASP A 131 2.32 16.12 29.03
C ASP A 131 2.83 16.70 30.35
N LYS A 132 3.37 17.93 30.27
CA LYS A 132 3.92 18.68 31.40
C LYS A 132 2.87 19.13 32.42
N ASP A 133 1.59 19.05 32.06
CA ASP A 133 0.46 19.43 32.92
C ASP A 133 -0.09 18.20 33.70
N MET A 134 0.61 17.06 33.60
CA MET A 134 0.20 15.76 34.14
C MET A 134 -1.18 15.32 33.65
N ASN A 135 -1.51 15.62 32.38
CA ASN A 135 -2.67 14.99 31.80
C ASN A 135 -2.42 13.48 31.70
N THR A 136 -3.27 12.74 32.40
CA THR A 136 -3.17 11.29 32.55
C THR A 136 -4.12 10.63 31.56
N ALA A 137 -3.73 9.50 30.98
CA ALA A 137 -4.59 8.71 30.12
C ALA A 137 -4.44 7.22 30.42
N PHE A 138 -5.51 6.48 30.14
CA PHE A 138 -5.42 5.04 29.96
C PHE A 138 -5.01 4.71 28.54
N SER A 139 -4.17 3.70 28.37
CA SER A 139 -3.85 3.10 27.08
C SER A 139 -3.86 1.58 27.22
N ILE A 140 -3.74 0.88 26.10
CA ILE A 140 -3.47 -0.56 26.10
C ILE A 140 -2.33 -0.81 25.12
N LYS A 141 -1.49 -1.81 25.38
CA LYS A 141 -0.42 -2.17 24.45
C LYS A 141 -1.01 -2.45 23.06
N TYR A 142 -0.39 -1.84 22.05
CA TYR A 142 -0.86 -1.88 20.67
C TYR A 142 -1.12 -3.30 20.16
N ASP A 143 -0.21 -4.22 20.46
CA ASP A 143 -0.33 -5.62 20.06
C ASP A 143 -1.56 -6.27 20.70
N ILE A 144 -1.91 -5.96 21.95
CA ILE A 144 -3.14 -6.45 22.60
C ILE A 144 -4.37 -5.84 21.94
N ALA A 145 -4.39 -4.52 21.70
CA ALA A 145 -5.49 -3.84 21.02
C ALA A 145 -5.80 -4.48 19.67
N ARG A 146 -4.77 -4.75 18.85
CA ARG A 146 -4.89 -5.40 17.55
C ARG A 146 -5.64 -6.74 17.64
N TYR A 147 -5.29 -7.59 18.62
CA TYR A 147 -5.95 -8.88 18.82
C TYR A 147 -7.45 -8.76 19.13
N ILE A 148 -7.88 -7.73 19.84
CA ILE A 148 -9.27 -7.58 20.29
C ILE A 148 -10.15 -6.65 19.45
N ARG A 149 -9.58 -5.83 18.55
CA ARG A 149 -10.34 -4.97 17.62
C ARG A 149 -11.43 -5.71 16.87
N ASN A 150 -11.16 -6.96 16.51
CA ASN A 150 -12.10 -7.79 15.77
C ASN A 150 -13.28 -8.26 16.64
N PHE A 151 -13.11 -8.33 17.97
CA PHE A 151 -14.15 -8.78 18.90
C PHE A 151 -15.05 -7.65 19.41
N VAL A 152 -14.60 -6.39 19.31
CA VAL A 152 -15.38 -5.22 19.74
C VAL A 152 -16.39 -4.81 18.67
N ASP A 153 -17.67 -4.75 19.01
CA ASP A 153 -18.73 -4.43 18.04
C ASP A 153 -18.75 -2.94 17.63
N ASN A 154 -18.33 -2.03 18.51
CA ASN A 154 -18.28 -0.60 18.19
C ASN A 154 -17.09 -0.30 17.28
N LYS A 155 -17.36 -0.04 16.00
CA LYS A 155 -16.37 0.34 15.00
C LYS A 155 -16.30 1.87 14.86
N PRO A 156 -15.13 2.51 14.99
CA PRO A 156 -14.99 3.95 14.84
C PRO A 156 -15.20 4.38 13.38
N LYS A 157 -15.37 5.69 13.16
CA LYS A 157 -15.51 6.26 11.81
C LYS A 157 -14.39 5.81 10.86
N ASN A 158 -13.15 5.79 11.34
CA ASN A 158 -11.96 5.38 10.58
C ASN A 158 -11.89 3.89 10.22
N TYR A 159 -12.81 3.05 10.71
CA TYR A 159 -12.95 1.66 10.27
C TYR A 159 -13.59 1.56 8.86
N TYR A 160 -14.36 2.58 8.49
CA TYR A 160 -15.04 2.69 7.22
C TYR A 160 -14.35 3.72 6.32
N LEU A 161 -14.51 3.57 5.01
CA LEU A 161 -14.15 4.62 4.07
C LEU A 161 -15.25 5.67 4.05
N TYR A 162 -14.88 6.93 4.14
CA TYR A 162 -15.82 8.04 4.08
C TYR A 162 -15.32 9.17 3.20
N SER A 163 -16.27 9.91 2.64
CA SER A 163 -15.98 11.16 1.92
C SER A 163 -15.41 12.20 2.89
N ASP A 164 -14.32 12.84 2.49
CA ASP A 164 -13.80 13.99 3.24
C ASP A 164 -14.37 15.28 2.64
N GLU A 165 -15.55 15.71 3.09
CA GLU A 165 -16.19 16.93 2.59
C GLU A 165 -15.35 18.20 2.86
N SER A 166 -14.50 18.19 3.90
CA SER A 166 -13.57 19.29 4.18
C SER A 166 -12.41 19.34 3.17
N SER A 167 -12.22 18.26 2.41
CA SER A 167 -11.16 18.13 1.43
C SER A 167 -11.44 18.85 0.12
N SER A 168 -12.66 19.33 -0.18
CA SER A 168 -12.88 20.06 -1.43
C SER A 168 -11.94 21.28 -1.50
N ASP A 169 -11.84 22.04 -0.42
CA ASP A 169 -11.00 23.25 -0.33
C ASP A 169 -9.50 22.94 -0.16
N LEU A 170 -9.16 21.82 0.49
CA LEU A 170 -7.79 21.37 0.71
C LEU A 170 -7.19 20.69 -0.54
N ALA A 171 -8.00 19.94 -1.28
CA ALA A 171 -7.62 19.29 -2.53
C ALA A 171 -7.27 20.32 -3.61
N PHE A 172 -7.89 21.50 -3.61
CA PHE A 172 -7.51 22.61 -4.52
C PHE A 172 -6.09 23.15 -4.26
N LYS A 173 -5.49 22.90 -3.10
CA LYS A 173 -4.12 23.32 -2.78
C LYS A 173 -3.07 22.25 -3.12
N LEU A 174 -3.51 21.05 -3.43
CA LEU A 174 -2.64 19.93 -3.80
C LEU A 174 -2.40 19.88 -5.30
N TYR A 175 -1.31 19.22 -5.70
CA TYR A 175 -1.18 18.79 -7.08
C TYR A 175 -2.21 17.70 -7.37
N ARG A 176 -2.67 17.65 -8.61
CA ARG A 176 -3.71 16.74 -9.07
C ARG A 176 -3.27 16.11 -10.38
N ASP A 177 -3.41 14.79 -10.47
CA ASP A 177 -3.17 14.05 -11.72
C ASP A 177 -4.32 13.07 -11.96
N ASN A 178 -4.85 13.11 -13.18
CA ASN A 178 -5.81 12.13 -13.68
C ASN A 178 -5.21 11.48 -14.92
N ASN A 179 -4.62 10.30 -14.72
CA ASN A 179 -3.88 9.63 -15.76
C ASN A 179 -4.74 8.79 -16.72
N GLU A 180 -6.07 8.79 -16.58
CA GLU A 180 -6.97 7.92 -17.38
C GLU A 180 -6.72 8.08 -18.89
N ASN A 181 -6.80 9.31 -19.39
CA ASN A 181 -6.65 9.58 -20.82
C ASN A 181 -5.21 9.34 -21.31
N GLU A 182 -4.22 9.83 -20.56
CA GLU A 182 -2.81 9.67 -20.95
C GLU A 182 -2.40 8.20 -20.96
N PHE A 183 -2.78 7.42 -19.94
CA PHE A 183 -2.47 6.00 -19.87
C PHE A 183 -3.12 5.23 -21.02
N ILE A 184 -4.44 5.36 -21.21
CA ILE A 184 -5.18 4.60 -22.23
C ILE A 184 -4.66 4.88 -23.63
N ASN A 185 -4.30 6.13 -23.92
CA ASN A 185 -3.83 6.52 -25.24
C ASN A 185 -2.39 6.06 -25.49
N ASN A 186 -1.57 5.91 -24.44
CA ASN A 186 -0.14 5.70 -24.59
C ASN A 186 0.38 4.34 -24.07
N MET A 187 -0.45 3.50 -23.47
CA MET A 187 -0.01 2.26 -22.82
C MET A 187 0.81 1.32 -23.73
N ASN A 188 0.42 1.18 -25.00
CA ASN A 188 1.17 0.39 -25.98
C ASN A 188 2.55 0.99 -26.23
N PHE A 189 2.63 2.32 -26.38
CA PHE A 189 3.89 3.01 -26.61
C PHE A 189 4.82 2.92 -25.41
N TYR A 190 4.30 2.99 -24.19
CA TYR A 190 5.08 2.76 -22.97
C TYR A 190 5.72 1.37 -22.99
N LEU A 191 4.93 0.34 -23.31
CA LEU A 191 5.40 -1.04 -23.39
C LEU A 191 6.41 -1.24 -24.51
N ASP A 192 6.15 -0.69 -25.70
CA ASP A 192 7.03 -0.81 -26.85
C ASP A 192 8.38 -0.16 -26.60
N PHE A 193 8.37 1.03 -25.97
CA PHE A 193 9.59 1.69 -25.54
C PHE A 193 10.35 0.79 -24.57
N TYR A 194 9.67 0.29 -23.54
CA TYR A 194 10.25 -0.60 -22.53
C TYR A 194 10.91 -1.85 -23.15
N ASN A 195 10.19 -2.53 -24.06
CA ASN A 195 10.65 -3.73 -24.75
C ASN A 195 11.77 -3.45 -25.78
N SER A 196 11.86 -2.22 -26.30
CA SER A 196 12.90 -1.83 -27.25
C SER A 196 14.25 -1.51 -26.60
N GLY A 197 14.24 -1.24 -25.29
CA GLY A 197 15.43 -0.88 -24.54
C GLY A 197 16.39 -2.05 -24.32
N GLU A 198 17.69 -1.79 -24.43
CA GLU A 198 18.69 -2.62 -23.74
C GLU A 198 18.44 -2.56 -22.23
N ASN A 199 18.61 -3.68 -21.54
CA ASN A 199 18.28 -3.92 -20.13
C ASN A 199 18.17 -2.63 -19.28
N PRO A 200 16.94 -2.15 -18.99
CA PRO A 200 16.74 -0.80 -18.43
C PRO A 200 17.17 -0.68 -16.97
N ILE A 201 17.53 -1.80 -16.34
CA ILE A 201 17.87 -1.93 -14.93
C ILE A 201 19.40 -2.04 -14.77
N SER A 202 19.97 -1.22 -13.88
CA SER A 202 21.36 -1.31 -13.48
C SER A 202 21.65 -2.58 -12.66
N SER A 203 22.93 -2.91 -12.48
CA SER A 203 23.37 -3.95 -11.52
C SER A 203 22.93 -3.70 -10.06
N SER A 204 22.56 -2.46 -9.74
CA SER A 204 22.02 -2.07 -8.44
C SER A 204 20.48 -2.12 -8.35
N GLY A 205 19.81 -2.66 -9.38
CA GLY A 205 18.36 -2.81 -9.41
C GLY A 205 17.58 -1.53 -9.69
N LYS A 206 18.23 -0.49 -10.22
CA LYS A 206 17.60 0.83 -10.47
C LYS A 206 17.43 1.08 -11.95
N ILE A 207 16.35 1.75 -12.33
CA ILE A 207 16.16 2.19 -13.72
C ILE A 207 17.21 3.24 -14.08
N LEU A 208 17.90 3.03 -15.19
CA LEU A 208 18.95 3.93 -15.67
C LEU A 208 18.38 5.34 -15.96
N LYS A 209 19.12 6.39 -15.56
CA LYS A 209 18.66 7.77 -15.71
C LYS A 209 18.41 8.16 -17.16
N ASP A 210 19.31 7.75 -18.07
CA ASP A 210 19.17 8.05 -19.50
C ASP A 210 17.96 7.31 -20.11
N PHE A 211 17.68 6.09 -19.64
CA PHE A 211 16.48 5.35 -20.04
C PHE A 211 15.21 6.09 -19.65
N LYS A 212 15.12 6.54 -18.38
CA LYS A 212 13.98 7.35 -17.89
C LYS A 212 13.80 8.63 -18.69
N ARG A 213 14.88 9.39 -18.90
CA ARG A 213 14.82 10.63 -19.69
C ARG A 213 14.35 10.39 -21.11
N ASN A 214 14.82 9.32 -21.74
CA ASN A 214 14.42 8.97 -23.10
C ASN A 214 12.95 8.53 -23.12
N MET A 215 12.52 7.62 -22.23
CA MET A 215 11.13 7.18 -22.17
C MET A 215 10.17 8.34 -21.92
N GLN A 216 10.48 9.21 -20.94
CA GLN A 216 9.68 10.40 -20.64
C GLN A 216 9.50 11.28 -21.89
N LYS A 217 10.60 11.59 -22.58
CA LYS A 217 10.58 12.43 -23.78
C LYS A 217 9.83 11.78 -24.95
N HIS A 218 10.10 10.51 -25.25
CA HIS A 218 9.58 9.85 -26.45
C HIS A 218 8.14 9.37 -26.29
N CYS A 219 7.73 9.05 -25.07
CA CYS A 219 6.36 8.66 -24.77
C CYS A 219 5.50 9.83 -24.27
N GLY A 220 6.04 11.06 -24.20
CA GLY A 220 5.31 12.25 -23.79
C GLY A 220 4.73 12.18 -22.37
N ILE A 221 5.43 11.53 -21.44
CA ILE A 221 4.94 11.28 -20.08
C ILE A 221 4.95 12.58 -19.28
N THR A 222 3.81 12.93 -18.69
CA THR A 222 3.69 14.08 -17.79
C THR A 222 4.19 13.70 -16.38
N GLU A 223 5.19 14.40 -15.85
CA GLU A 223 5.80 14.05 -14.57
C GLU A 223 5.14 14.75 -13.38
N TYR A 224 5.13 14.07 -12.23
CA TYR A 224 4.49 14.57 -11.01
C TYR A 224 5.19 15.77 -10.38
N TYR A 225 6.53 15.78 -10.45
CA TYR A 225 7.38 16.81 -9.86
C TYR A 225 8.43 17.28 -10.85
N ASN A 226 8.47 18.57 -11.12
CA ASN A 226 9.51 19.19 -11.94
C ASN A 226 10.63 19.83 -11.10
N ASP A 227 10.39 20.01 -9.80
CA ASP A 227 11.24 20.78 -8.89
C ASP A 227 11.74 19.98 -7.66
N VAL A 228 11.46 18.68 -7.60
CA VAL A 228 11.91 17.80 -6.52
C VAL A 228 13.05 16.92 -7.01
N LYS A 229 14.26 17.20 -6.50
CA LYS A 229 15.48 16.49 -6.88
C LYS A 229 15.36 14.99 -6.60
N GLY A 230 15.67 14.17 -7.60
CA GLY A 230 15.60 12.71 -7.54
C GLY A 230 14.22 12.13 -7.86
N LEU A 231 13.18 12.96 -7.99
CA LEU A 231 11.81 12.56 -8.34
C LEU A 231 11.35 13.17 -9.68
N GLU A 232 12.28 13.71 -10.48
CA GLU A 232 11.99 14.37 -11.77
C GLU A 232 11.41 13.40 -12.81
N PHE A 233 11.52 12.09 -12.56
CA PHE A 233 11.03 11.02 -13.43
C PHE A 233 10.18 10.01 -12.66
N LEU A 234 9.45 10.44 -11.62
CA LEU A 234 8.73 9.52 -10.74
C LEU A 234 7.69 8.68 -11.50
N LYS A 235 6.90 9.28 -12.40
CA LYS A 235 5.87 8.57 -13.16
C LYS A 235 6.50 7.61 -14.15
N THR A 236 7.47 8.09 -14.93
CA THR A 236 8.20 7.26 -15.89
C THR A 236 8.93 6.10 -15.21
N GLU A 237 9.62 6.36 -14.09
CA GLU A 237 10.30 5.31 -13.33
C GLU A 237 9.29 4.26 -12.83
N THR A 238 8.15 4.70 -12.33
CA THR A 238 7.15 3.79 -11.78
C THR A 238 6.48 2.95 -12.87
N LEU A 239 6.24 3.50 -14.07
CA LEU A 239 5.83 2.74 -15.26
C LEU A 239 6.86 1.66 -15.62
N CYS A 240 8.15 1.99 -15.62
CA CYS A 240 9.21 1.00 -15.83
C CYS A 240 9.18 -0.10 -14.77
N LEU A 241 9.02 0.25 -13.49
CA LEU A 241 8.94 -0.73 -12.39
C LEU A 241 7.70 -1.62 -12.50
N ILE A 242 6.55 -1.08 -12.94
CA ILE A 242 5.37 -1.88 -13.26
C ILE A 242 5.73 -2.91 -14.33
N PHE A 243 6.34 -2.50 -15.44
CA PHE A 243 6.74 -3.46 -16.48
C PHE A 243 7.77 -4.47 -16.00
N THR A 244 8.70 -4.09 -15.12
CA THR A 244 9.61 -5.05 -14.46
C THR A 244 8.86 -6.07 -13.61
N LEU A 245 7.80 -5.64 -12.91
CA LEU A 245 6.99 -6.50 -12.07
C LEU A 245 6.17 -7.53 -12.87
N LEU A 246 5.73 -7.21 -14.08
CA LEU A 246 4.86 -8.12 -14.86
C LEU A 246 5.63 -9.34 -15.38
N GLU A 247 5.06 -10.54 -15.42
CA GLU A 247 5.65 -11.66 -16.17
C GLU A 247 5.78 -11.31 -17.66
N LYS A 248 6.84 -11.81 -18.31
CA LYS A 248 7.13 -11.50 -19.73
C LYS A 248 5.96 -11.81 -20.67
N LYS A 249 5.15 -12.82 -20.38
CA LYS A 249 3.99 -13.20 -21.22
C LYS A 249 2.89 -12.13 -21.28
N TYR A 250 2.81 -11.25 -20.27
CA TYR A 250 1.87 -10.12 -20.24
C TYR A 250 2.48 -8.84 -20.85
N ARG A 251 3.79 -8.82 -21.13
CA ARG A 251 4.51 -7.68 -21.72
C ARG A 251 4.45 -7.68 -23.25
N ILE A 252 3.28 -8.00 -23.81
CA ILE A 252 3.05 -8.05 -25.26
C ILE A 252 1.89 -7.14 -25.64
N SER A 253 2.00 -6.49 -26.80
CA SER A 253 1.00 -5.56 -27.36
C SER A 253 -0.38 -6.18 -27.51
N SER A 254 -0.47 -7.47 -27.86
CA SER A 254 -1.73 -8.19 -28.01
C SER A 254 -2.52 -8.33 -26.70
N TYR A 255 -1.84 -8.33 -25.56
CA TYR A 255 -2.46 -8.39 -24.24
C TYR A 255 -2.58 -6.99 -23.60
N PHE A 256 -1.47 -6.26 -23.52
CA PHE A 256 -1.42 -4.96 -22.85
C PHE A 256 -1.80 -3.86 -23.83
N ASN A 257 -3.10 -3.68 -24.06
CA ASN A 257 -3.66 -2.63 -24.91
C ASN A 257 -5.01 -2.11 -24.40
N ASN A 258 -5.45 -0.98 -24.96
CA ASN A 258 -6.65 -0.28 -24.52
C ASN A 258 -7.95 -1.07 -24.76
N LYS A 259 -8.02 -1.92 -25.80
CA LYS A 259 -9.18 -2.80 -26.04
C LYS A 259 -9.32 -3.86 -24.96
N ASN A 260 -8.20 -4.25 -24.34
CA ASN A 260 -8.13 -5.24 -23.26
C ASN A 260 -7.95 -4.60 -21.86
N ILE A 261 -8.17 -3.29 -21.72
CA ILE A 261 -7.84 -2.53 -20.50
C ILE A 261 -8.44 -3.12 -19.22
N LYS A 262 -9.66 -3.67 -19.30
CA LYS A 262 -10.32 -4.29 -18.15
C LYS A 262 -9.53 -5.48 -17.63
N ASN A 263 -9.20 -6.43 -18.49
CA ASN A 263 -8.46 -7.63 -18.10
C ASN A 263 -7.04 -7.26 -17.64
N VAL A 264 -6.38 -6.31 -18.32
CA VAL A 264 -5.05 -5.82 -17.90
C VAL A 264 -5.07 -5.32 -16.46
N ILE A 265 -6.08 -4.53 -16.09
CA ILE A 265 -6.19 -3.96 -14.73
C ILE A 265 -6.71 -5.00 -13.74
N ASP A 266 -7.68 -5.84 -14.10
CA ASP A 266 -8.24 -6.88 -13.24
C ASP A 266 -7.17 -7.95 -12.89
N ASP A 267 -6.38 -8.38 -13.87
CA ASP A 267 -5.30 -9.35 -13.66
C ASP A 267 -4.14 -8.72 -12.85
N PHE A 268 -3.87 -7.42 -13.03
CA PHE A 268 -2.93 -6.67 -12.18
C PHE A 268 -3.44 -6.56 -10.74
N MET A 269 -4.73 -6.27 -10.57
CA MET A 269 -5.40 -6.15 -9.27
C MET A 269 -5.43 -7.48 -8.53
N THR A 270 -5.51 -8.59 -9.25
CA THR A 270 -5.44 -9.93 -8.64
C THR A 270 -4.02 -10.47 -8.52
N THR A 271 -3.01 -9.67 -8.87
CA THR A 271 -1.58 -10.05 -8.89
C THR A 271 -1.27 -11.22 -9.84
N GLU A 272 -2.21 -11.58 -10.72
CA GLU A 272 -2.03 -12.67 -11.69
C GLU A 272 -0.90 -12.34 -12.67
N THR A 273 -0.74 -11.06 -13.00
CA THR A 273 0.32 -10.62 -13.92
C THR A 273 1.71 -10.56 -13.31
N PHE A 274 1.87 -10.70 -11.99
CA PHE A 274 3.14 -10.43 -11.31
C PHE A 274 4.12 -11.58 -11.52
N ASP A 275 5.38 -11.25 -11.73
CA ASP A 275 6.47 -12.20 -11.82
C ASP A 275 6.75 -12.82 -10.44
N LYS A 276 6.53 -14.14 -10.36
CA LYS A 276 6.67 -14.97 -9.16
C LYS A 276 8.02 -15.67 -9.06
N GLU A 277 8.91 -15.51 -10.05
CA GLU A 277 10.24 -16.15 -10.02
C GLU A 277 11.14 -15.52 -8.97
N GLU A 278 11.05 -14.19 -8.78
CA GLU A 278 11.83 -13.46 -7.78
C GLU A 278 11.09 -13.36 -6.45
N SER A 279 11.72 -13.83 -5.37
CA SER A 279 11.22 -13.63 -4.00
C SER A 279 11.18 -12.15 -3.64
N TYR A 280 10.11 -11.68 -3.00
CA TYR A 280 9.97 -10.29 -2.54
C TYR A 280 10.04 -9.26 -3.67
N ASN A 281 9.61 -9.62 -4.88
CA ASN A 281 9.71 -8.78 -6.07
C ASN A 281 9.01 -7.42 -5.85
N TYR A 282 7.78 -7.42 -5.30
CA TYR A 282 7.06 -6.17 -5.06
C TYR A 282 7.80 -5.28 -4.05
N THR A 283 8.19 -5.83 -2.91
CA THR A 283 8.96 -5.12 -1.88
C THR A 283 10.26 -4.55 -2.45
N ASN A 284 11.00 -5.33 -3.23
CA ASN A 284 12.29 -4.91 -3.78
C ASN A 284 12.16 -3.77 -4.80
N LEU A 285 11.05 -3.70 -5.53
CA LEU A 285 10.79 -2.65 -6.52
C LEU A 285 10.17 -1.38 -5.89
N PHE A 286 9.13 -1.55 -5.06
CA PHE A 286 8.26 -0.45 -4.60
C PHE A 286 8.53 -0.01 -3.16
N LEU A 287 9.08 -0.89 -2.33
CA LEU A 287 9.51 -0.61 -0.94
C LEU A 287 11.02 -0.75 -0.80
N ASN A 288 11.76 -0.33 -1.82
CA ASN A 288 13.20 -0.57 -1.95
C ASN A 288 14.09 0.10 -0.87
N PHE A 289 13.49 0.90 0.03
CA PHE A 289 14.14 1.41 1.23
C PHE A 289 14.30 0.32 2.29
N LEU A 290 13.46 -0.71 2.28
CA LEU A 290 13.60 -1.91 3.10
C LEU A 290 14.79 -2.74 2.61
N LYS A 291 15.67 -3.12 3.54
CA LYS A 291 16.85 -3.94 3.30
C LYS A 291 16.75 -5.23 4.09
N GLY A 292 17.47 -6.26 3.64
CA GLY A 292 17.53 -7.56 4.30
C GLY A 292 16.57 -8.62 3.77
N THR A 293 15.71 -8.29 2.79
CA THR A 293 14.75 -9.23 2.16
C THR A 293 15.41 -10.51 1.62
N ARG A 294 16.64 -10.41 1.12
CA ARG A 294 17.43 -11.56 0.63
C ARG A 294 17.79 -12.60 1.70
N ASN A 295 17.66 -12.25 2.98
CA ASN A 295 17.94 -13.15 4.09
C ASN A 295 16.69 -13.90 4.56
N ILE A 296 15.53 -13.70 3.92
CA ILE A 296 14.29 -14.41 4.25
C ILE A 296 14.10 -15.52 3.21
N TRP A 297 14.25 -16.77 3.64
CA TRP A 297 14.13 -17.94 2.77
C TRP A 297 12.96 -18.86 3.09
N GLU A 298 12.39 -18.76 4.30
CA GLU A 298 11.33 -19.68 4.77
C GLU A 298 9.94 -19.22 4.31
N ASN A 299 9.63 -17.95 4.51
CA ASN A 299 8.30 -17.42 4.23
C ASN A 299 8.32 -16.59 2.94
N PRO A 300 7.30 -16.75 2.06
CA PRO A 300 7.14 -15.92 0.87
C PRO A 300 6.56 -14.54 1.20
N GLU A 301 6.74 -13.60 0.28
CA GLU A 301 6.00 -12.33 0.28
C GLU A 301 4.50 -12.60 0.06
N LYS A 302 3.64 -12.05 0.93
CA LYS A 302 2.17 -12.27 0.92
C LYS A 302 1.42 -11.25 0.06
N ILE A 303 1.99 -10.89 -1.09
CA ILE A 303 1.48 -9.79 -1.92
C ILE A 303 0.03 -10.02 -2.38
N SER A 304 -0.32 -11.25 -2.78
CA SER A 304 -1.66 -11.57 -3.27
C SER A 304 -2.73 -11.43 -2.20
N GLU A 305 -2.45 -11.87 -0.97
CA GLU A 305 -3.37 -11.79 0.16
C GLU A 305 -3.60 -10.32 0.58
N VAL A 306 -2.52 -9.56 0.73
CA VAL A 306 -2.58 -8.15 1.15
C VAL A 306 -3.28 -7.29 0.11
N VAL A 307 -2.97 -7.48 -1.18
CA VAL A 307 -3.66 -6.78 -2.27
C VAL A 307 -5.15 -7.14 -2.29
N LYS A 308 -5.52 -8.41 -2.14
CA LYS A 308 -6.91 -8.84 -2.09
C LYS A 308 -7.67 -8.17 -0.94
N SER A 309 -7.05 -8.05 0.22
CA SER A 309 -7.64 -7.36 1.37
C SER A 309 -7.81 -5.85 1.10
N LEU A 310 -6.78 -5.19 0.57
CA LEU A 310 -6.83 -3.77 0.23
C LEU A 310 -7.90 -3.48 -0.83
N LEU A 311 -8.01 -4.31 -1.86
CA LEU A 311 -9.04 -4.17 -2.89
C LEU A 311 -10.45 -4.43 -2.35
N GLY A 312 -10.59 -5.35 -1.39
CA GLY A 312 -11.84 -5.55 -0.66
C GLY A 312 -12.30 -4.27 0.03
N LEU A 313 -11.37 -3.54 0.65
CA LEU A 313 -11.63 -2.22 1.25
C LEU A 313 -11.92 -1.14 0.19
N LEU A 314 -11.10 -1.03 -0.86
CA LEU A 314 -11.26 -0.01 -1.90
C LEU A 314 -12.58 -0.14 -2.69
N LYS A 315 -13.14 -1.35 -2.77
CA LYS A 315 -14.49 -1.58 -3.32
C LYS A 315 -15.59 -0.85 -2.56
N GLU A 316 -15.37 -0.46 -1.31
CA GLU A 316 -16.36 0.25 -0.48
C GLU A 316 -16.24 1.79 -0.60
N MET A 317 -15.34 2.30 -1.45
CA MET A 317 -15.16 3.74 -1.63
C MET A 317 -16.44 4.43 -2.14
N PRO A 318 -16.76 5.65 -1.66
CA PRO A 318 -17.82 6.45 -2.27
C PRO A 318 -17.51 6.73 -3.75
N LYS A 319 -18.51 6.52 -4.61
CA LYS A 319 -18.37 6.52 -6.08
C LYS A 319 -17.86 7.84 -6.67
N ASP A 320 -18.27 8.97 -6.10
CA ASP A 320 -18.09 10.30 -6.68
C ASP A 320 -17.24 11.25 -5.83
N ASP A 321 -16.87 10.80 -4.63
CA ASP A 321 -16.22 11.63 -3.63
C ASP A 321 -14.71 11.36 -3.53
N VAL A 322 -14.03 12.27 -2.83
CA VAL A 322 -12.62 12.19 -2.51
C VAL A 322 -12.46 11.47 -1.18
N VAL A 323 -11.54 10.51 -1.12
CA VAL A 323 -11.20 9.76 0.09
C VAL A 323 -9.75 10.02 0.45
N SER A 324 -9.47 10.25 1.74
CA SER A 324 -8.10 10.45 2.20
C SER A 324 -7.33 9.13 2.31
N ILE A 325 -6.05 9.16 1.96
CA ILE A 325 -5.14 8.03 2.13
C ILE A 325 -4.99 7.67 3.61
N ASP A 326 -4.99 8.66 4.51
CA ASP A 326 -4.96 8.41 5.95
C ASP A 326 -6.17 7.59 6.41
N ASN A 327 -7.37 7.90 5.91
CA ASN A 327 -8.56 7.11 6.18
C ASN A 327 -8.43 5.68 5.62
N ILE A 328 -7.93 5.52 4.39
CA ILE A 328 -7.74 4.18 3.79
C ILE A 328 -6.74 3.36 4.59
N VAL A 329 -5.59 3.93 4.96
CA VAL A 329 -4.56 3.25 5.75
C VAL A 329 -5.10 2.85 7.13
N LYS A 330 -5.80 3.76 7.82
CA LYS A 330 -6.43 3.46 9.11
C LYS A 330 -7.47 2.36 8.99
N ALA A 331 -8.37 2.44 8.01
CA ALA A 331 -9.39 1.41 7.79
C ALA A 331 -8.76 0.06 7.46
N PHE A 332 -7.67 0.04 6.69
CA PHE A 332 -6.92 -1.17 6.37
C PHE A 332 -6.31 -1.82 7.62
N ILE A 333 -5.64 -1.02 8.47
CA ILE A 333 -5.04 -1.47 9.73
C ILE A 333 -6.11 -1.91 10.74
N TYR A 334 -7.20 -1.16 10.87
CA TYR A 334 -8.26 -1.43 11.83
C TYR A 334 -9.05 -2.71 11.54
N ARG A 335 -9.13 -3.10 10.27
CA ARG A 335 -9.72 -4.38 9.87
C ARG A 335 -8.78 -5.56 10.07
N ASP A 336 -7.46 -5.31 10.10
CA ASP A 336 -6.38 -6.28 10.34
C ASP A 336 -6.53 -7.61 9.59
N LYS A 337 -7.14 -7.57 8.41
CA LYS A 337 -7.38 -8.74 7.58
C LYS A 337 -6.25 -8.85 6.56
N ASP A 338 -5.40 -9.87 6.71
CA ASP A 338 -4.29 -10.14 5.77
C ASP A 338 -3.47 -8.87 5.45
N VAL A 339 -3.04 -8.10 6.46
CA VAL A 339 -2.34 -6.82 6.26
C VAL A 339 -0.81 -6.97 6.20
N GLU A 340 -0.28 -8.14 6.58
CA GLU A 340 1.16 -8.38 6.66
C GLU A 340 1.76 -8.80 5.31
N LEU A 341 2.40 -7.86 4.60
CA LEU A 341 3.13 -8.13 3.34
C LEU A 341 4.34 -9.07 3.54
N ILE A 342 5.06 -8.86 4.63
CA ILE A 342 6.16 -9.70 5.11
C ILE A 342 5.77 -10.14 6.52
N ALA A 343 5.93 -11.41 6.87
CA ALA A 343 5.59 -11.87 8.21
C ALA A 343 6.32 -11.03 9.27
N PHE A 344 5.60 -10.57 10.31
CA PHE A 344 6.18 -9.63 11.28
C PHE A 344 7.44 -10.17 11.97
N LYS A 345 7.49 -11.49 12.20
CA LYS A 345 8.68 -12.17 12.73
C LYS A 345 9.91 -11.97 11.84
N ASP A 346 9.78 -12.21 10.53
CA ASP A 346 10.88 -12.03 9.58
C ASP A 346 11.31 -10.58 9.46
N VAL A 347 10.36 -9.65 9.61
CA VAL A 347 10.69 -8.22 9.66
C VAL A 347 11.60 -7.89 10.84
N LYS A 348 11.31 -8.42 12.03
CA LYS A 348 12.13 -8.20 13.22
C LYS A 348 13.53 -8.81 13.10
N ASP A 349 13.60 -9.97 12.48
CA ASP A 349 14.83 -10.77 12.42
C ASP A 349 15.77 -10.25 11.32
N TYR A 350 15.22 -9.86 10.17
CA TYR A 350 16.00 -9.63 8.95
C TYR A 350 15.89 -8.22 8.37
N ILE A 351 14.76 -7.53 8.54
CA ILE A 351 14.50 -6.27 7.85
C ILE A 351 15.03 -5.07 8.63
N TYR A 352 15.64 -4.14 7.89
CA TYR A 352 16.11 -2.88 8.42
C TYR A 352 16.05 -1.76 7.38
N ILE A 353 16.14 -0.52 7.84
CA ILE A 353 16.19 0.69 7.02
C ILE A 353 17.54 1.38 7.26
N ASN A 354 18.21 1.81 6.19
CA ASN A 354 19.42 2.62 6.32
C ASN A 354 19.05 4.09 6.56
N GLU A 355 19.54 4.66 7.66
CA GLU A 355 19.37 6.07 7.98
C GLU A 355 20.49 6.93 7.39
N ALA A 356 20.25 8.24 7.28
CA ALA A 356 21.19 9.17 6.64
C ALA A 356 22.47 9.39 7.45
N ASN A 357 22.48 9.05 8.74
CA ASN A 357 23.65 9.03 9.61
C ASN A 357 24.49 7.73 9.44
N GLY A 358 24.04 6.79 8.60
CA GLY A 358 24.72 5.51 8.37
C GLY A 358 24.27 4.38 9.30
N GLU A 359 23.36 4.65 10.24
CA GLU A 359 22.81 3.65 11.15
C GLU A 359 21.75 2.78 10.46
N ARG A 360 21.42 1.67 11.11
CA ARG A 360 20.37 0.74 10.67
C ARG A 360 19.23 0.74 11.67
N ALA A 361 18.11 1.32 11.28
CA ALA A 361 16.88 1.24 12.05
C ALA A 361 16.25 -0.16 11.87
N LYS A 362 16.11 -0.89 12.98
CA LYS A 362 15.35 -2.14 13.02
C LYS A 362 13.87 -1.85 13.26
N ILE A 363 13.01 -2.73 12.76
CA ILE A 363 11.55 -2.69 12.96
C ILE A 363 11.23 -3.73 14.03
N LEU A 364 11.01 -3.30 15.26
CA LEU A 364 10.88 -4.17 16.43
C LEU A 364 9.45 -4.30 16.96
N GLU A 365 8.64 -3.27 16.70
CA GLU A 365 7.26 -3.12 17.17
C GLU A 365 6.29 -3.10 15.99
N TYR A 366 5.07 -3.59 16.19
CA TYR A 366 4.09 -3.66 15.11
C TYR A 366 3.64 -2.27 14.64
N LYS A 367 3.68 -1.26 15.52
CA LYS A 367 3.44 0.13 15.12
C LYS A 367 4.46 0.62 14.08
N GLN A 368 5.72 0.23 14.22
CA GLN A 368 6.76 0.53 13.22
C GLN A 368 6.53 -0.25 11.92
N TYR A 369 6.00 -1.48 12.01
CA TYR A 369 5.60 -2.25 10.84
C TYR A 369 4.49 -1.54 10.05
N GLU A 370 3.50 -0.98 10.74
CA GLU A 370 2.46 -0.15 10.11
C GLU A 370 3.04 1.06 9.39
N ASP A 371 3.87 1.81 10.12
CA ASP A 371 4.41 3.09 9.67
C ASP A 371 5.40 2.94 8.51
N TYR A 372 6.18 1.85 8.50
CA TYR A 372 7.29 1.66 7.55
C TYR A 372 7.00 0.62 6.47
N ILE A 373 5.96 -0.20 6.61
CA ILE A 373 5.61 -1.25 5.63
C ILE A 373 4.17 -1.10 5.17
N ILE A 374 3.17 -1.17 6.05
CA ILE A 374 1.75 -1.16 5.64
C ILE A 374 1.39 0.16 4.95
N GLU A 375 1.66 1.31 5.57
CA GLU A 375 1.32 2.61 4.98
C GLU A 375 2.08 2.85 3.65
N PRO A 376 3.40 2.67 3.58
CA PRO A 376 4.12 2.75 2.30
C PRO A 376 3.61 1.78 1.24
N PHE A 377 3.25 0.55 1.61
CA PHE A 377 2.65 -0.43 0.71
C PHE A 377 1.34 0.10 0.13
N VAL A 378 0.38 0.48 0.99
CA VAL A 378 -0.93 1.00 0.58
C VAL A 378 -0.77 2.19 -0.36
N LYS A 379 0.08 3.16 0.00
CA LYS A 379 0.39 4.31 -0.85
C LYS A 379 0.97 3.90 -2.19
N SER A 380 1.97 3.02 -2.20
CA SER A 380 2.63 2.58 -3.43
C SER A 380 1.64 1.88 -4.36
N TYR A 381 0.82 0.96 -3.84
CA TYR A 381 -0.13 0.19 -4.63
C TYR A 381 -1.24 1.07 -5.22
N ILE A 382 -1.81 1.97 -4.42
CA ILE A 382 -2.79 2.96 -4.89
C ILE A 382 -2.17 3.87 -5.94
N PHE A 383 -0.90 4.25 -5.79
CA PHE A 383 -0.20 5.04 -6.79
C PHE A 383 -0.05 4.31 -8.14
N LEU A 384 0.19 2.99 -8.13
CA LEU A 384 0.20 2.19 -9.37
C LEU A 384 -1.17 2.19 -10.05
N LEU A 385 -2.25 2.06 -9.28
CA LEU A 385 -3.62 2.18 -9.79
C LEU A 385 -3.92 3.59 -10.31
N GLY A 386 -3.35 4.63 -9.69
CA GLY A 386 -3.36 6.01 -10.21
C GLY A 386 -2.67 6.13 -11.57
N ILE A 387 -1.52 5.48 -11.76
CA ILE A 387 -0.82 5.41 -13.05
C ILE A 387 -1.65 4.67 -14.10
N PHE A 388 -2.37 3.60 -13.74
CA PHE A 388 -3.32 2.96 -14.68
C PHE A 388 -4.53 3.83 -15.00
N GLY A 389 -4.70 4.96 -14.32
CA GLY A 389 -5.85 5.84 -14.49
C GLY A 389 -7.11 5.35 -13.79
N VAL A 390 -7.01 4.39 -12.88
CA VAL A 390 -8.12 3.90 -12.04
C VAL A 390 -8.52 4.97 -11.02
N PHE A 391 -7.52 5.67 -10.49
CA PHE A 391 -7.71 6.76 -9.55
C PHE A 391 -7.15 8.07 -10.12
N GLU A 392 -7.91 9.14 -9.90
CA GLU A 392 -7.37 10.48 -9.86
C GLU A 392 -6.70 10.66 -8.50
N ILE A 393 -5.47 11.16 -8.50
CA ILE A 393 -4.67 11.30 -7.30
C ILE A 393 -4.46 12.76 -6.93
N PHE A 394 -4.46 13.03 -5.63
CA PHE A 394 -4.15 14.34 -5.05
C PHE A 394 -2.93 14.19 -4.16
N TYR A 395 -1.89 14.99 -4.42
CA TYR A 395 -0.59 14.78 -3.84
C TYR A 395 0.15 16.09 -3.56
N GLU A 396 1.14 16.01 -2.68
CA GLU A 396 2.10 17.07 -2.37
C GLU A 396 3.53 16.51 -2.41
N LYS A 397 4.54 17.36 -2.18
CA LYS A 397 5.91 16.89 -2.07
C LYS A 397 6.02 15.84 -0.95
N PRO A 398 6.68 14.70 -1.19
CA PRO A 398 6.74 13.63 -0.21
C PRO A 398 7.49 14.07 1.04
N PHE A 399 6.94 13.72 2.20
CA PHE A 399 7.48 14.03 3.50
C PHE A 399 7.11 12.94 4.51
N PHE A 400 8.06 12.60 5.38
CA PHE A 400 7.92 11.56 6.39
C PHE A 400 8.39 12.06 7.75
N LYS A 401 7.59 11.86 8.79
CA LYS A 401 7.85 12.36 10.15
C LYS A 401 7.51 11.34 11.23
N LYS A 402 8.16 10.18 11.19
CA LYS A 402 7.99 9.13 12.20
C LYS A 402 9.34 8.58 12.65
N GLY A 403 10.15 9.42 13.29
CA GLY A 403 11.35 8.98 14.03
C GLY A 403 12.61 8.59 13.23
N LEU A 404 12.53 8.46 11.90
CA LEU A 404 13.69 8.13 11.06
C LEU A 404 14.48 9.38 10.63
N TYR A 405 15.81 9.27 10.63
CA TYR A 405 16.73 10.27 10.10
C TYR A 405 16.96 10.05 8.59
N LEU A 406 16.15 10.70 7.75
CA LEU A 406 16.06 10.42 6.31
C LEU A 406 16.77 11.47 5.47
N LYS A 407 17.54 11.04 4.46
CA LYS A 407 18.35 11.94 3.61
C LYS A 407 17.51 12.91 2.78
N ASN A 408 16.34 12.46 2.32
CA ASN A 408 15.45 13.22 1.45
C ASN A 408 14.17 13.68 2.16
N ASN A 409 14.11 13.59 3.50
CA ASN A 409 12.93 13.89 4.33
C ASN A 409 11.67 13.05 4.02
N TYR A 410 11.76 12.01 3.20
CA TYR A 410 10.69 11.03 2.96
C TYR A 410 11.25 9.61 3.00
N LEU A 411 10.40 8.64 3.36
CA LEU A 411 10.77 7.22 3.44
C LEU A 411 10.50 6.54 2.09
N SER A 412 9.30 6.79 1.56
CA SER A 412 8.84 6.31 0.27
C SER A 412 8.63 7.48 -0.68
N LYS A 413 8.96 7.28 -1.96
CA LYS A 413 8.68 8.28 -3.01
C LYS A 413 7.18 8.54 -3.21
N TYR A 414 6.32 7.68 -2.65
CA TYR A 414 4.86 7.79 -2.68
C TYR A 414 4.27 8.47 -1.44
N ASP A 415 5.09 8.92 -0.47
CA ASP A 415 4.63 9.54 0.79
C ASP A 415 3.80 10.82 0.59
N GLY A 416 3.93 11.45 -0.58
CA GLY A 416 3.21 12.64 -0.99
C GLY A 416 1.73 12.41 -1.33
N LEU A 417 1.29 11.16 -1.51
CA LEU A 417 -0.10 10.83 -1.86
C LEU A 417 -1.04 11.11 -0.66
N LYS A 418 -2.08 11.92 -0.87
CA LYS A 418 -2.98 12.38 0.20
C LYS A 418 -4.43 11.98 0.02
N TYR A 419 -4.92 12.03 -1.21
CA TYR A 419 -6.30 11.64 -1.51
C TYR A 419 -6.39 10.95 -2.85
N ILE A 420 -7.49 10.22 -3.03
CA ILE A 420 -7.87 9.62 -4.30
C ILE A 420 -9.35 9.82 -4.59
N LYS A 421 -9.68 9.77 -5.87
CA LYS A 421 -11.05 9.75 -6.39
C LYS A 421 -11.14 8.75 -7.53
N LEU A 422 -12.25 8.01 -7.61
CA LEU A 422 -12.50 7.11 -8.75
C LEU A 422 -12.66 7.93 -10.05
N THR A 423 -11.92 7.53 -11.08
CA THR A 423 -12.10 8.04 -12.44
C THR A 423 -13.27 7.32 -13.14
N ASN A 424 -13.53 7.59 -14.41
CA ASN A 424 -14.55 6.84 -15.15
C ASN A 424 -14.09 5.40 -15.38
N LEU A 425 -12.81 5.21 -15.69
CA LEU A 425 -12.20 3.88 -15.76
C LEU A 425 -12.29 3.17 -14.40
N GLY A 426 -11.93 3.86 -13.31
CA GLY A 426 -12.02 3.30 -11.97
C GLY A 426 -13.42 2.82 -11.60
N ARG A 427 -14.45 3.62 -11.89
CA ARG A 427 -15.85 3.21 -11.67
C ARG A 427 -16.22 1.95 -12.45
N TYR A 428 -15.75 1.83 -13.69
CA TYR A 428 -15.98 0.65 -14.50
C TYR A 428 -15.25 -0.60 -13.96
N ILE A 429 -13.98 -0.44 -13.58
CA ILE A 429 -13.15 -1.52 -13.01
C ILE A 429 -13.74 -2.01 -11.68
N PHE A 430 -14.16 -1.11 -10.79
CA PHE A 430 -14.76 -1.46 -9.50
C PHE A 430 -16.25 -1.84 -9.59
N GLY A 431 -16.86 -1.85 -10.78
CA GLY A 431 -18.25 -2.31 -10.99
C GLY A 431 -19.34 -1.29 -10.62
N TYR A 432 -18.99 -0.02 -10.44
CA TYR A 432 -19.95 1.08 -10.21
C TYR A 432 -20.68 1.53 -11.49
N THR A 433 -20.19 1.11 -12.65
CA THR A 433 -20.76 1.37 -13.98
C THR A 433 -20.52 0.16 -14.88
N ASP A 434 -21.52 -0.26 -15.65
CA ASP A 434 -21.43 -1.47 -16.50
C ASP A 434 -20.72 -1.25 -17.84
N LYS A 435 -20.61 0.02 -18.27
CA LYS A 435 -20.07 0.39 -19.58
C LYS A 435 -18.97 1.41 -19.42
N TYR A 436 -17.97 1.29 -20.29
CA TYR A 436 -16.87 2.23 -20.40
C TYR A 436 -16.64 2.54 -21.87
N GLU A 437 -16.67 3.82 -22.22
CA GLU A 437 -16.34 4.30 -23.55
C GLU A 437 -14.89 4.78 -23.53
N LEU A 438 -14.07 4.22 -24.42
CA LEU A 438 -12.69 4.66 -24.56
C LEU A 438 -12.66 6.16 -24.90
N PRO A 439 -11.83 6.95 -24.20
CA PRO A 439 -11.63 8.36 -24.53
C PRO A 439 -11.24 8.51 -25.99
N LYS A 440 -11.79 9.52 -26.67
CA LYS A 440 -11.42 9.80 -28.06
C LYS A 440 -9.96 10.22 -28.13
N ILE A 441 -9.16 9.46 -28.87
CA ILE A 441 -7.77 9.77 -29.19
C ILE A 441 -7.78 11.00 -30.11
N TYR A 442 -7.49 12.17 -29.57
CA TYR A 442 -7.23 13.38 -30.37
C TYR A 442 -5.73 13.49 -30.62
N GLU A 443 -5.19 12.70 -31.55
CA GLU A 443 -3.85 12.98 -32.06
C GLU A 443 -3.94 14.19 -32.99
N LYS A 444 -3.34 15.31 -32.57
CA LYS A 444 -3.12 16.49 -33.43
C LYS A 444 -1.94 16.26 -34.38
N ALA A 445 -1.76 15.04 -34.86
CA ALA A 445 -0.66 14.66 -35.71
C ALA A 445 -1.14 13.76 -36.83
N GLU A 446 -0.77 14.13 -38.05
CA GLU A 446 -1.07 13.37 -39.25
C GLU A 446 0.20 12.68 -39.74
N VAL A 447 0.08 11.41 -40.13
CA VAL A 447 1.14 10.74 -40.88
C VAL A 447 0.82 10.80 -42.36
N GLN A 448 1.76 11.36 -43.12
CA GLN A 448 1.71 11.45 -44.57
C GLN A 448 2.68 10.43 -45.17
N ILE A 449 2.18 9.62 -46.09
CA ILE A 449 2.97 8.63 -46.82
C ILE A 449 3.12 9.07 -48.27
N ASP A 450 4.32 8.90 -48.83
CA ASP A 450 4.61 9.23 -50.22
C ASP A 450 4.09 8.13 -51.17
N ASP A 451 3.45 8.53 -52.27
CA ASP A 451 2.76 7.64 -53.21
C ASP A 451 3.69 7.00 -54.25
N LYS A 452 4.98 7.39 -54.27
CA LYS A 452 5.97 6.94 -55.26
C LYS A 452 7.18 6.28 -54.62
N ARG A 453 7.45 6.57 -53.36
CA ARG A 453 8.64 6.13 -52.63
C ARG A 453 8.26 5.82 -51.18
N GLN A 454 9.03 4.97 -50.52
CA GLN A 454 8.76 4.57 -49.13
C GLN A 454 9.22 5.64 -48.13
N PHE A 455 8.68 6.84 -48.25
CA PHE A 455 8.87 7.94 -47.30
C PHE A 455 7.63 8.13 -46.45
N VAL A 456 7.86 8.34 -45.16
CA VAL A 456 6.85 8.69 -44.18
C VAL A 456 7.23 10.03 -43.56
N THR A 457 6.27 10.95 -43.48
CA THR A 457 6.41 12.24 -42.80
C THR A 457 5.38 12.35 -41.70
N VAL A 458 5.82 12.67 -40.48
CA VAL A 458 4.93 12.94 -39.36
C VAL A 458 4.73 14.46 -39.26
N VAL A 459 3.49 14.91 -39.36
CA VAL A 459 3.10 16.33 -39.33
C VAL A 459 2.37 16.61 -38.02
N GLY A 460 2.94 17.48 -37.18
CA GLY A 460 2.45 17.76 -35.83
C GLY A 460 3.29 17.09 -34.74
N GLU A 461 2.92 17.29 -33.47
CA GLU A 461 3.60 16.65 -32.34
C GLU A 461 3.01 15.26 -32.09
N ALA A 462 3.65 14.22 -32.64
CA ALA A 462 3.41 12.83 -32.26
C ALA A 462 4.73 12.09 -31.98
N PRO A 463 5.29 12.25 -30.76
CA PRO A 463 6.53 11.58 -30.35
C PRO A 463 6.50 10.05 -30.52
N ALA A 464 5.35 9.44 -30.28
CA ALA A 464 5.15 7.99 -30.41
C ALA A 464 5.24 7.51 -31.89
N LYS A 465 4.49 8.15 -32.80
CA LYS A 465 4.57 7.88 -34.25
C LYS A 465 5.99 8.12 -34.76
N MET A 466 6.64 9.19 -34.30
CA MET A 466 8.05 9.51 -34.63
C MET A 466 8.99 8.38 -34.24
N MET A 467 8.88 7.85 -33.01
CA MET A 467 9.72 6.76 -32.54
C MET A 467 9.51 5.47 -33.33
N PHE A 468 8.26 5.12 -33.62
CA PHE A 468 7.95 3.95 -34.43
C PHE A 468 8.67 4.01 -35.78
N PHE A 469 8.54 5.12 -36.52
CA PHE A 469 9.21 5.30 -37.81
C PHE A 469 10.73 5.43 -37.73
N GLU A 470 11.27 5.97 -36.62
CA GLU A 470 12.73 6.01 -36.38
C GLU A 470 13.31 4.61 -36.14
N LYS A 471 12.52 3.67 -35.58
CA LYS A 471 12.94 2.28 -35.33
C LYS A 471 12.96 1.42 -36.59
N ILE A 472 12.02 1.63 -37.50
CA ILE A 472 11.82 0.80 -38.71
C ILE A 472 12.34 1.45 -40.01
N GLY A 473 12.78 2.70 -39.93
CA GLY A 473 13.21 3.51 -41.06
C GLY A 473 14.55 4.17 -40.83
N THR A 474 15.12 4.72 -41.90
CA THR A 474 16.28 5.60 -41.84
C THR A 474 15.80 7.04 -41.78
N LYS A 475 16.19 7.78 -40.74
CA LYS A 475 15.85 9.21 -40.60
C LYS A 475 16.50 10.04 -41.72
N VAL A 476 15.69 10.83 -42.44
CA VAL A 476 16.13 11.71 -43.54
C VAL A 476 16.03 13.18 -43.14
N LYS A 477 14.98 13.54 -42.39
CA LYS A 477 14.83 14.83 -41.69
C LYS A 477 14.27 14.57 -40.30
N GLU A 478 14.15 15.64 -39.50
CA GLU A 478 13.66 15.54 -38.12
C GLU A 478 12.37 14.72 -38.01
N ASN A 479 11.41 14.95 -38.91
CA ASN A 479 10.09 14.31 -38.94
C ASN A 479 9.84 13.44 -40.20
N MET A 480 10.89 13.03 -40.92
CA MET A 480 10.75 12.29 -42.17
C MET A 480 11.70 11.09 -42.22
N PHE A 481 11.14 9.93 -42.56
CA PHE A 481 11.81 8.63 -42.50
C PHE A 481 11.68 7.92 -43.84
N LYS A 482 12.77 7.28 -44.29
CA LYS A 482 12.78 6.42 -45.47
C LYS A 482 12.82 4.97 -45.03
N LEU A 483 11.86 4.18 -45.47
CA LEU A 483 11.83 2.74 -45.23
C LEU A 483 12.49 2.02 -46.41
N THR A 484 13.32 1.04 -46.08
CA THR A 484 13.88 0.06 -47.03
C THR A 484 13.61 -1.33 -46.50
N TYR A 485 13.75 -2.37 -47.32
CA TYR A 485 13.62 -3.75 -46.85
C TYR A 485 14.53 -3.98 -45.63
N ASP A 486 15.81 -3.62 -45.73
CA ASP A 486 16.78 -3.78 -44.65
C ASP A 486 16.39 -3.03 -43.36
N SER A 487 15.89 -1.79 -43.47
CA SER A 487 15.50 -1.02 -42.29
C SER A 487 14.25 -1.58 -41.64
N PHE A 488 13.28 -2.01 -42.46
CA PHE A 488 11.97 -2.45 -41.99
C PHE A 488 12.05 -3.82 -41.33
N ILE A 489 12.81 -4.76 -41.90
CA ILE A 489 13.02 -6.11 -41.35
C ILE A 489 14.05 -6.14 -40.22
N LYS A 490 14.68 -5.00 -39.90
CA LYS A 490 15.71 -4.93 -38.86
C LYS A 490 15.17 -5.45 -37.52
N GLY A 491 15.85 -6.46 -36.99
CA GLY A 491 15.51 -7.07 -35.71
C GLY A 491 14.27 -7.98 -35.73
N ILE A 492 13.71 -8.28 -36.89
CA ILE A 492 12.63 -9.28 -37.05
C ILE A 492 13.24 -10.67 -37.16
N LYS A 493 12.72 -11.63 -36.40
CA LYS A 493 13.24 -13.01 -36.35
C LYS A 493 12.38 -14.03 -37.08
N ASN A 494 11.09 -13.75 -37.25
CA ASN A 494 10.13 -14.68 -37.83
C ASN A 494 9.02 -13.92 -38.59
N TYR A 495 8.18 -14.68 -39.29
CA TYR A 495 7.11 -14.14 -40.13
C TYR A 495 6.01 -13.44 -39.31
N ASP A 496 5.65 -13.98 -38.14
CA ASP A 496 4.60 -13.39 -37.30
C ASP A 496 4.99 -11.99 -36.81
N GLU A 497 6.26 -11.79 -36.42
CA GLU A 497 6.81 -10.47 -36.07
C GLU A 497 6.80 -9.48 -37.26
N LEU A 498 6.95 -9.98 -38.50
CA LEU A 498 6.83 -9.15 -39.70
C LEU A 498 5.39 -8.68 -39.90
N ILE A 499 4.43 -9.60 -39.79
CA ILE A 499 3.01 -9.27 -39.90
C ILE A 499 2.58 -8.28 -38.81
N GLU A 500 3.01 -8.48 -37.56
CA GLU A 500 2.72 -7.52 -36.48
C GLU A 500 3.30 -6.13 -36.79
N ARG A 501 4.50 -6.05 -37.37
CA ARG A 501 5.10 -4.77 -37.76
C ARG A 501 4.35 -4.08 -38.89
N ILE A 502 3.86 -4.84 -39.87
CA ILE A 502 3.03 -4.32 -40.97
C ILE A 502 1.71 -3.77 -40.43
N GLU A 503 1.05 -4.51 -39.54
CA GLU A 503 -0.20 -4.05 -38.92
C GLU A 503 0.03 -2.79 -38.07
N ARG A 504 1.09 -2.75 -37.26
CA ARG A 504 1.47 -1.52 -36.53
C ARG A 504 1.77 -0.36 -37.47
N PHE A 505 2.38 -0.60 -38.64
CA PHE A 505 2.60 0.45 -39.63
C PHE A 505 1.26 1.03 -40.10
N LYS A 506 0.31 0.16 -40.48
CA LYS A 506 -1.04 0.57 -40.90
C LYS A 506 -1.77 1.35 -39.81
N GLU A 507 -1.69 0.90 -38.56
CA GLU A 507 -2.28 1.61 -37.42
C GLU A 507 -1.67 3.01 -37.24
N ASN A 508 -0.34 3.15 -37.38
CA ASN A 508 0.34 4.44 -37.25
C ASN A 508 0.03 5.41 -38.40
N ILE A 509 -0.47 4.94 -39.53
CA ILE A 509 -0.97 5.79 -40.62
C ILE A 509 -2.49 5.96 -40.58
N ASP A 510 -3.12 5.67 -39.43
CA ASP A 510 -4.57 5.76 -39.21
C ASP A 510 -5.39 4.86 -40.16
N ASN A 511 -4.81 3.70 -40.52
CA ASN A 511 -5.37 2.74 -41.48
C ASN A 511 -5.77 3.38 -42.82
N LYS A 512 -5.03 4.41 -43.24
CA LYS A 512 -5.16 4.99 -44.59
C LYS A 512 -4.90 3.90 -45.64
N GLU A 513 -5.62 4.01 -46.76
CA GLU A 513 -5.45 3.13 -47.90
C GLU A 513 -4.02 3.26 -48.45
N LEU A 514 -3.37 2.10 -48.67
CA LEU A 514 -2.00 2.06 -49.15
C LEU A 514 -1.99 2.28 -50.66
N SER A 515 -1.08 3.12 -51.16
CA SER A 515 -0.83 3.19 -52.59
C SER A 515 -0.06 1.94 -53.06
N GLN A 516 -0.13 1.66 -54.36
CA GLN A 516 0.44 0.45 -54.98
C GLN A 516 1.92 0.21 -54.61
N ASN A 517 2.74 1.26 -54.50
CA ASN A 517 4.14 1.14 -54.10
C ASN A 517 4.34 0.64 -52.66
N TRP A 518 3.39 0.87 -51.77
CA TRP A 518 3.40 0.34 -50.40
C TRP A 518 2.84 -1.07 -50.34
N GLU A 519 1.81 -1.37 -51.14
CA GLU A 519 1.31 -2.74 -51.30
C GLU A 519 2.36 -3.68 -51.89
N GLU A 520 3.16 -3.23 -52.86
CA GLU A 520 4.28 -3.99 -53.42
C GLU A 520 5.48 -4.09 -52.46
N PHE A 521 5.61 -3.16 -51.52
CA PHE A 521 6.68 -3.16 -50.54
C PHE A 521 6.44 -4.18 -49.41
N PHE A 522 5.20 -4.36 -48.98
CA PHE A 522 4.81 -5.32 -47.95
C PHE A 522 4.60 -6.72 -48.53
#